data_AF-A0A3D1BS96-F1
#
_entry.id   AF-A0A3D1BS96-F1
#
_cell.length_a   1.000
_cell.length_b   1.000
_cell.length_c   1.000
_cell.angle_alpha   90.00
_cell.angle_beta   90.00
_cell.angle_gamma   90.00
#
_symmetry.space_group_name_H-M   'P 1'
#
loop_
_entity.id
_entity.type
_entity.pdbx_description
1 polymer ?
#
loop_
_entity_poly.entity_id
_entity_poly.type
_entity_poly.pdbx_seq_one_letter_code
_entity_poly.pdbx_strand_id
1 'polypeptide(L)' 'MPLLLARLIFPPFYFRCLKFEEELAAGGVADYKIMKMNGLNHLLQECSTGLISEYYEIEQTISPSILEIIKSWILFTD' A
#
# COMPACT_ATOMS: atom_id res chain seq x y z
N MET A 1 7.57 -17.46 -17.44
CA MET A 1 6.72 -16.25 -17.37
C MET A 1 6.95 -15.67 -15.98
N PRO A 2 7.55 -14.49 -15.81
CA PRO A 2 7.71 -13.95 -14.48
C PRO A 2 6.30 -13.68 -13.94
N LEU A 3 5.98 -14.27 -12.80
CA LEU A 3 4.74 -14.06 -12.09
C LEU A 3 4.60 -12.55 -11.87
N LEU A 4 3.47 -11.98 -12.26
CA LEU A 4 3.19 -10.57 -12.05
C LEU A 4 3.07 -10.36 -10.53
N LEU A 5 4.10 -9.79 -9.92
CA LEU A 5 4.14 -9.51 -8.50
C LEU A 5 3.22 -8.32 -8.21
N ALA A 6 1.95 -8.57 -7.87
CA ALA A 6 1.02 -7.51 -7.50
C ALA A 6 1.23 -7.19 -6.01
N ARG A 7 1.92 -6.09 -5.73
CA ARG A 7 2.06 -5.56 -4.36
C ARG A 7 1.33 -4.23 -4.29
N LEU A 8 0.32 -4.15 -3.43
CA LEU A 8 -0.58 -2.99 -3.36
C LEU A 8 -0.64 -2.46 -1.92
N ILE A 9 -0.40 -1.15 -1.76
CA ILE A 9 -0.52 -0.43 -0.50
C ILE A 9 -1.70 0.52 -0.61
N PHE A 10 -2.64 0.42 0.33
CA PHE A 10 -3.83 1.26 0.35
C PHE A 10 -3.98 2.00 1.68
N PRO A 11 -4.24 3.33 1.63
CA PRO A 11 -4.74 4.07 2.78
C PRO A 11 -6.09 3.51 3.24
N PRO A 12 -6.44 3.65 4.53
CA PRO A 12 -7.53 2.89 5.15
C PRO A 12 -8.93 3.28 4.64
N PHE A 13 -9.09 4.49 4.06
CA PHE A 13 -10.40 5.10 3.80
C PHE A 13 -11.13 4.61 2.54
N TYR A 14 -10.47 3.84 1.65
CA TYR A 14 -11.10 3.30 0.43
C TYR A 14 -10.99 1.78 0.31
N PHE A 15 -10.63 1.08 1.39
CA PHE A 15 -10.20 -0.30 1.29
C PHE A 15 -11.35 -1.30 1.43
N ARG A 16 -11.77 -1.91 0.31
CA ARG A 16 -12.68 -3.07 0.26
C ARG A 16 -11.91 -4.31 -0.21
N CYS A 17 -11.19 -4.95 0.72
CA CYS A 17 -10.25 -6.06 0.42
C CYS A 17 -10.88 -7.21 -0.38
N LEU A 18 -12.11 -7.59 -0.04
CA LEU A 18 -12.78 -8.77 -0.61
C LEU A 18 -12.90 -8.71 -2.14
N LYS A 19 -13.20 -7.54 -2.70
CA LYS A 19 -13.35 -7.39 -4.15
C LYS A 19 -12.01 -7.46 -4.89
N PHE A 20 -10.93 -6.97 -4.27
CA PHE A 20 -9.60 -7.03 -4.85
C PHE A 20 -9.08 -8.46 -4.96
N GLU A 21 -9.29 -9.28 -3.94
CA GLU A 21 -8.86 -10.68 -3.98
C GLU A 21 -9.61 -11.48 -5.04
N GLU A 22 -10.92 -11.25 -5.19
CA GLU A 22 -11.73 -11.83 -6.27
C GLU A 22 -11.22 -11.43 -7.66
N GLU A 23 -10.92 -10.14 -7.87
CA GLU A 23 -10.42 -9.62 -9.15
C GLU A 23 -9.00 -10.12 -9.46
N LEU A 24 -8.11 -10.18 -8.47
CA LEU A 24 -6.76 -10.73 -8.62
C LEU A 24 -6.79 -12.23 -8.96
N ALA A 25 -7.66 -12.98 -8.28
CA ALA A 25 -7.87 -14.40 -8.58
C ALA A 25 -8.44 -14.62 -9.98
N ALA A 26 -9.44 -13.83 -10.39
CA ALA A 26 -10.01 -13.87 -11.74
C ALA A 26 -8.98 -13.52 -12.82
N GLY A 27 -8.03 -12.63 -12.51
CA GLY A 27 -6.91 -12.27 -13.38
C GLY A 27 -5.75 -13.29 -13.41
N GLY A 28 -5.82 -14.38 -12.62
CA GLY A 28 -4.76 -15.38 -12.55
C GLY A 28 -3.50 -14.93 -11.81
N VAL A 29 -3.59 -13.88 -10.97
CA VAL A 29 -2.47 -13.39 -10.17
C VAL A 29 -2.34 -14.27 -8.93
N ALA A 30 -1.35 -15.16 -8.92
CA ALA A 30 -1.13 -16.12 -7.84
C ALA A 30 -0.24 -15.59 -6.70
N ASP A 31 0.66 -14.65 -7.00
CA ASP A 31 1.55 -14.05 -5.99
C ASP A 31 1.20 -12.57 -5.80
N TYR A 32 0.43 -12.31 -4.75
CA TYR A 32 0.07 -10.98 -4.34
C TYR A 32 0.15 -10.81 -2.82
N LYS A 33 0.32 -9.57 -2.39
CA LYS A 33 0.22 -9.19 -0.97
C LYS A 33 -0.60 -7.93 -0.86
N ILE A 34 -1.65 -8.00 -0.05
CA ILE A 34 -2.53 -6.89 0.27
C ILE A 34 -2.27 -6.47 1.71
N MET A 35 -1.99 -5.19 1.93
CA MET A 35 -1.75 -4.65 3.26
C MET A 35 -2.59 -3.40 3.51
N LYS A 36 -3.43 -3.45 4.55
CA LYS A 36 -4.14 -2.27 5.06
C LYS A 36 -3.22 -1.52 6.03
N MET A 37 -2.90 -0.28 5.72
CA MET A 37 -2.04 0.56 6.55
C MET A 37 -2.87 1.62 7.26
N ASN A 38 -3.00 1.51 8.58
CA ASN A 38 -3.70 2.50 9.38
C ASN A 38 -2.78 3.66 9.75
N GLY A 39 -3.34 4.84 10.03
CA GLY A 39 -2.55 6.01 10.44
C GLY A 39 -1.76 6.65 9.29
N LEU A 40 -2.12 6.34 8.04
CA LEU A 40 -1.58 6.98 6.85
C LEU A 40 -2.66 7.75 6.10
N ASN A 41 -2.28 8.89 5.53
CA ASN A 41 -3.13 9.64 4.61
C ASN A 41 -3.06 9.06 3.19
N HIS A 42 -3.70 9.75 2.23
CA HIS A 42 -3.76 9.29 0.83
C HIS A 42 -2.42 9.33 0.10
N LEU A 43 -1.44 10.05 0.61
CA LEU A 43 -0.09 10.16 0.07
C LEU A 43 0.89 9.19 0.75
N LEU A 44 0.39 8.28 1.58
CA LEU A 44 1.19 7.32 2.36
C LEU A 44 2.11 8.00 3.39
N GLN A 45 1.73 9.19 3.88
CA GLN A 45 2.40 9.89 4.96
C GLN A 45 1.73 9.57 6.30
N GLU A 46 2.49 9.54 7.38
CA GLU A 46 1.95 9.35 8.73
C GLU A 46 1.07 10.54 9.14
N CYS A 47 -0.15 10.25 9.63
CA CYS A 47 -1.12 11.26 10.03
C CYS A 47 -2.03 10.77 11.16
N SER A 48 -2.65 11.71 11.88
CA SER A 48 -3.63 11.36 12.92
C SER A 48 -5.04 11.22 12.35
N THR A 49 -5.44 12.14 11.47
CA THR A 49 -6.83 12.19 10.96
C THR A 49 -6.95 11.88 9.47
N GLY A 50 -5.88 12.10 8.71
CA GLY A 50 -5.87 11.98 7.25
C GLY A 50 -6.47 13.18 6.54
N LEU A 51 -6.76 14.27 7.26
CA LEU A 51 -7.32 15.49 6.68
C LEU A 51 -6.24 16.26 5.91
N ILE A 52 -6.68 16.95 4.85
CA ILE A 52 -5.82 17.78 4.00
C ILE A 52 -5.09 18.87 4.82
N SER A 53 -5.70 19.33 5.92
CA SER A 53 -5.06 20.30 6.82
C SER A 53 -3.77 19.78 7.45
N GLU A 54 -3.59 18.46 7.61
CA GLU A 54 -2.33 17.94 8.14
C GLU A 54 -1.22 17.95 7.07
N TYR A 55 -1.54 18.06 5.78
CA TYR A 55 -0.58 17.78 4.70
C TYR A 55 0.58 18.78 4.67
N TYR A 56 0.33 20.04 5.06
CA TYR A 56 1.39 21.06 5.12
C TYR A 56 2.23 20.98 6.40
N GLU A 57 1.75 20.26 7.42
CA GLU A 57 2.43 20.07 8.71
C GLU A 57 3.33 18.83 8.69
N ILE A 58 3.04 17.87 7.80
CA ILE A 58 3.78 16.63 7.66
C ILE A 58 5.00 16.84 6.76
N GLU A 59 6.20 16.70 7.32
CA GLU A 59 7.47 16.85 6.59
C GLU A 59 7.77 15.69 5.63
N GLN A 60 7.22 14.50 5.89
CA GLN A 60 7.48 13.29 5.11
C GLN A 60 6.92 13.44 3.68
N THR A 61 7.64 13.02 2.64
CA THR A 61 7.01 12.84 1.31
C THR A 61 6.21 11.53 1.25
N ILE A 62 6.78 10.46 1.81
CA ILE A 62 6.18 9.14 2.04
C ILE A 62 6.71 8.66 3.40
N SER A 63 5.91 7.94 4.19
CA SER A 63 6.36 7.38 5.46
C SER A 63 7.62 6.50 5.27
N PRO A 64 8.68 6.68 6.08
CA PRO A 64 9.85 5.81 6.06
C PRO A 64 9.50 4.33 6.23
N SER A 65 8.47 4.02 7.04
CA SER A 65 8.00 2.64 7.24
C SER A 65 7.45 2.02 5.94
N ILE A 66 6.76 2.81 5.11
CA ILE A 66 6.26 2.38 3.80
C ILE A 66 7.41 2.16 2.82
N LEU A 67 8.41 3.04 2.83
CA LEU A 67 9.60 2.87 1.99
C LEU A 67 10.35 1.58 2.30
N GLU A 68 10.49 1.20 3.58
CA GLU A 68 11.11 -0.08 3.96
C GLU A 68 10.30 -1.29 3.47
N ILE A 69 8.96 -1.20 3.46
CA ILE A 69 8.10 -2.26 2.92
C ILE A 69 8.29 -2.38 1.40
N ILE A 70 8.27 -1.26 0.67
CA ILE A 70 8.50 -1.24 -0.78
C ILE A 70 9.90 -1.79 -1.10
N LYS A 71 10.91 -1.35 -0.36
CA LYS A 71 12.29 -1.85 -0.47
C LYS A 71 12.35 -3.36 -0.24
N SER A 72 11.65 -3.89 0.77
CA SER A 72 11.61 -5.34 1.02
C SER A 72 11.01 -6.11 -0.16
N TRP A 73 10.06 -5.53 -0.89
CA TRP A 73 9.46 -6.15 -2.07
C TRP A 73 10.36 -6.11 -3.29
N ILE A 74 11.07 -5.00 -3.48
CA ILE A 74 11.99 -4.83 -4.61
C ILE A 74 13.23 -5.71 -4.45
N LEU A 75 13.76 -5.81 -3.23
CA LEU A 75 14.95 -6.61 -2.96
C LEU A 75 14.67 -8.11 -2.85
N PHE A 76 13.41 -8.53 -2.67
CA PHE A 76 13.03 -9.93 -2.76
C PHE A 76 13.12 -10.39 -4.22
N THR A 77 14.16 -11.15 -4.54
CA THR A 77 14.40 -11.75 -5.85
C THR A 77 14.88 -13.18 -5.66
N ASP A 78 13.95 -14.07 -5.34
CA ASP A 78 14.13 -15.53 -5.43
C ASP A 78 13.20 -16.07 -6.53
#